data_AF-A0A7W1T4W0-F1
#
_entry.id   AF-A0A7W1T4W0-F1
#
_cell.length_a   1.000
_cell.length_b   1.000
_cell.length_c   1.000
_cell.angle_alpha   90.00
_cell.angle_beta   90.00
_cell.angle_gamma   90.00
#
_symmetry.space_group_name_H-M   'P 1'
#
loop_
_entity.id
_entity.type
_entity.pdbx_description
1 polymer ?
#
loop_
_entity_poly.entity_id
_entity_poly.type
_entity_poly.pdbx_seq_one_letter_code
_entity_poly.pdbx_strand_id
1 'polypeptide(L)'
;MKIVMTKDQIAENLGELRFMGATSKDKYQRVGDTQEFVKLEGTYVIEYTIGAPFLGKSITVKVDSREQTPNMKPYAPVELINLAYDPTASATSFNGNARGTLVDRFNCEGVKLVNPSDVLANENGEKMEHKKEEVKAPNK
;
A
#
# COMPACT_ATOMS: atom_id res chain seq x y z
N MET A 1 -3.20 1.02 -17.99
CA MET A 1 -4.58 0.52 -18.24
C MET A 1 -5.21 0.48 -16.88
N LYS A 2 -6.28 1.23 -16.60
CA LYS A 2 -6.83 1.33 -15.25
C LYS A 2 -8.16 0.60 -15.14
N ILE A 3 -8.23 -0.37 -14.24
CA ILE A 3 -9.46 -1.12 -13.92
C ILE A 3 -9.82 -0.82 -12.48
N VAL A 4 -10.98 -0.19 -12.27
CA VAL A 4 -11.55 -0.02 -10.93
C VAL A 4 -12.32 -1.28 -10.59
N MET A 5 -11.96 -1.91 -9.48
CA MET A 5 -12.53 -3.17 -9.04
C MET A 5 -13.74 -2.92 -8.13
N THR A 6 -14.81 -3.67 -8.34
CA THR A 6 -15.95 -3.70 -7.40
C THR A 6 -15.61 -4.54 -6.17
N LYS A 7 -16.41 -4.41 -5.10
CA LYS A 7 -16.25 -5.24 -3.89
C LYS A 7 -16.32 -6.73 -4.21
N ASP A 8 -17.25 -7.13 -5.05
CA ASP A 8 -17.43 -8.54 -5.44
C ASP A 8 -16.21 -9.06 -6.21
N GLN A 9 -15.67 -8.27 -7.14
CA GLN A 9 -14.45 -8.63 -7.85
C GLN A 9 -13.23 -8.76 -6.92
N ILE A 10 -13.14 -7.91 -5.89
CA ILE A 10 -12.09 -8.01 -4.88
C ILE A 10 -12.24 -9.32 -4.09
N ALA A 11 -13.44 -9.62 -3.60
CA ALA A 11 -13.70 -10.85 -2.84
C ALA A 11 -13.44 -12.11 -3.66
N GLU A 12 -13.85 -12.12 -4.94
CA GLU A 12 -13.70 -13.27 -5.83
C GLU A 12 -12.24 -13.51 -6.24
N ASN A 13 -11.46 -12.45 -6.49
CA ASN A 13 -10.11 -12.58 -7.04
C ASN A 13 -8.99 -12.47 -6.00
N LEU A 14 -9.20 -11.70 -4.92
CA LEU A 14 -8.20 -11.46 -3.88
C LEU A 14 -8.52 -12.17 -2.57
N GLY A 15 -9.79 -12.51 -2.33
CA GLY A 15 -10.27 -13.11 -1.08
C GLY A 15 -10.39 -12.09 0.05
N GLU A 16 -10.44 -12.58 1.29
CA GLU A 16 -10.46 -11.74 2.48
C GLU A 16 -9.09 -11.08 2.70
N LEU A 17 -9.04 -9.76 2.53
CA LEU A 17 -7.81 -8.99 2.61
C LEU A 17 -7.39 -8.73 4.06
N ARG A 18 -6.08 -8.83 4.34
CA ARG A 18 -5.52 -8.63 5.68
C ARG A 18 -4.41 -7.60 5.69
N PHE A 19 -4.48 -6.64 6.60
CA PHE A 19 -3.40 -5.67 6.80
C PHE A 19 -2.15 -6.39 7.32
N MET A 20 -0.99 -6.18 6.69
CA MET A 20 0.29 -6.75 7.16
C MET A 20 1.26 -5.68 7.63
N GLY A 21 1.14 -4.46 7.11
CA GLY A 21 1.99 -3.33 7.48
C GLY A 21 1.79 -2.16 6.55
N ALA A 22 2.44 -1.04 6.86
CA ALA A 22 2.45 0.13 6.02
C ALA A 22 3.76 0.89 6.14
N THR A 23 4.14 1.57 5.06
CA THR A 23 5.26 2.52 5.04
C THR A 23 4.76 3.84 4.49
N SER A 24 5.03 4.93 5.19
CA SER A 24 4.77 6.28 4.70
C SER A 24 5.97 6.85 3.97
N LYS A 25 5.69 7.52 2.86
CA LYS A 25 6.67 8.22 2.04
C LYS A 25 6.25 9.67 1.86
N ASP A 26 7.21 10.57 1.86
CA ASP A 26 6.98 11.97 1.55
C ASP A 26 6.55 12.13 0.08
N LYS A 27 5.59 13.03 -0.16
CA LYS A 27 5.16 13.37 -1.52
C LYS A 27 6.00 14.54 -2.05
N TYR A 28 6.41 14.43 -3.30
CA TYR A 28 7.16 15.48 -3.99
C TYR A 28 6.40 15.93 -5.24
N GLN A 29 6.46 17.22 -5.54
CA GLN A 29 5.91 17.80 -6.75
C GLN A 29 7.02 18.47 -7.55
N ARG A 30 7.02 18.25 -8.86
CA ARG A 30 7.89 18.96 -9.80
C ARG A 30 7.34 20.38 -10.00
N VAL A 31 8.21 21.38 -9.90
CA VAL A 31 7.81 22.79 -10.04
C VAL A 31 8.16 23.28 -11.46
N GLY A 32 7.13 23.53 -12.28
CA GLY A 32 7.30 24.02 -13.65
C GLY A 32 8.07 23.07 -14.57
N ASP A 33 8.81 23.64 -15.54
CA ASP A 33 9.62 22.88 -16.50
C ASP A 33 11.03 22.54 -16.00
N THR A 34 11.44 23.02 -14.82
CA THR A 34 12.75 22.72 -14.24
C THR A 34 12.81 21.28 -13.70
N GLN A 35 14.01 20.75 -13.43
CA GLN A 35 14.20 19.43 -12.79
C GLN A 35 14.07 19.49 -11.25
N GLU A 36 13.55 20.59 -10.69
CA GLU A 36 13.46 20.78 -9.25
C GLU A 36 12.19 20.12 -8.68
N PHE A 37 12.36 19.45 -7.54
CA PHE A 37 11.29 18.78 -6.80
C PHE A 37 11.15 19.41 -5.42
N VAL A 38 9.93 19.83 -5.08
CA VAL A 38 9.60 20.38 -3.76
C VAL A 38 8.80 19.35 -2.99
N LYS A 39 9.16 19.13 -1.73
CA LYS A 39 8.41 18.29 -0.79
C LYS A 39 7.08 18.97 -0.46
N LEU A 40 5.98 18.25 -0.57
CA LEU A 40 4.67 18.73 -0.18
C LEU A 40 4.43 18.41 1.31
N GLU A 41 4.56 19.43 2.15
CA GLU A 41 4.33 19.29 3.59
C GLU A 41 2.90 18.84 3.90
N GLY A 42 2.77 17.94 4.89
CA GLY A 42 1.47 17.42 5.32
C GLY A 42 0.79 16.48 4.32
N THR A 43 1.50 16.02 3.28
CA THR A 43 1.00 15.00 2.36
C THR A 43 1.99 13.84 2.23
N TYR A 44 1.45 12.64 2.35
CA TYR A 44 2.19 11.40 2.34
C TYR A 44 1.56 10.42 1.36
N VAL A 45 2.39 9.56 0.80
CA VAL A 45 1.94 8.36 0.10
C VAL A 45 2.16 7.19 1.07
N ILE A 46 1.08 6.58 1.51
CA ILE A 46 1.14 5.36 2.31
C ILE A 46 1.13 4.17 1.37
N GLU A 47 2.15 3.31 1.49
CA GLU A 47 2.20 2.01 0.85
C GLU A 47 1.79 0.94 1.86
N TYR A 48 0.59 0.40 1.69
CA TYR A 48 0.05 -0.69 2.49
C TYR A 48 0.49 -2.03 1.92
N THR A 49 1.01 -2.91 2.76
CA THR A 49 1.21 -4.32 2.45
C THR A 49 -0.03 -5.08 2.91
N ILE A 50 -0.78 -5.62 1.95
CA ILE A 50 -2.05 -6.31 2.20
C ILE A 50 -1.90 -7.78 1.76
N GLY A 51 -2.21 -8.71 2.65
CA GLY A 51 -2.30 -10.13 2.32
C GLY A 51 -3.52 -10.41 1.45
N ALA A 52 -3.30 -11.04 0.30
CA ALA A 52 -4.35 -11.45 -0.64
C ALA A 52 -4.29 -12.99 -0.82
N PRO A 53 -5.05 -13.77 -0.03
CA PRO A 53 -4.91 -15.21 0.04
C PRO A 53 -5.15 -15.92 -1.31
N PHE A 54 -6.09 -15.43 -2.12
CA PHE A 54 -6.39 -16.07 -3.41
C PHE A 54 -5.31 -15.84 -4.47
N LEU A 55 -4.48 -14.80 -4.31
CA LEU A 55 -3.27 -14.62 -5.11
C LEU A 55 -2.07 -15.40 -4.54
N GLY A 56 -2.18 -15.97 -3.34
CA GLY A 56 -1.09 -16.65 -2.64
C GLY A 56 0.08 -15.73 -2.24
N LYS A 57 -0.10 -14.40 -2.32
CA LYS A 57 0.94 -13.39 -2.03
C LYS A 57 0.33 -12.13 -1.43
N SER A 58 1.17 -11.27 -0.87
CA SER A 58 0.76 -9.91 -0.53
C SER A 58 0.79 -9.01 -1.76
N ILE A 59 -0.04 -7.98 -1.74
CA ILE A 59 -0.04 -6.88 -2.71
C ILE A 59 0.34 -5.58 -2.00
N THR A 60 0.98 -4.68 -2.75
CA THR A 60 1.25 -3.32 -2.27
C THR A 60 0.21 -2.38 -2.84
N VAL A 61 -0.50 -1.67 -1.97
CA VAL A 61 -1.53 -0.70 -2.34
C VAL A 61 -1.10 0.69 -1.92
N LYS A 62 -1.19 1.66 -2.84
CA LYS A 62 -0.82 3.05 -2.55
C LYS A 62 -2.04 3.91 -2.29
N VAL A 63 -1.93 4.77 -1.27
CA VAL A 63 -2.96 5.73 -0.87
C VAL A 63 -2.31 7.07 -0.60
N ASP A 64 -2.88 8.14 -1.14
CA ASP A 64 -2.54 9.51 -0.76
C ASP A 64 -3.23 9.84 0.58
N SER A 65 -2.45 10.24 1.58
CA SER A 65 -2.95 10.52 2.93
C SER A 65 -2.32 11.79 3.50
N ARG A 66 -3.05 12.45 4.41
CA ARG A 66 -2.52 13.53 5.26
C ARG A 66 -2.01 13.02 6.61
N GLU A 67 -2.42 11.81 7.02
CA GLU A 67 -1.91 11.13 8.21
C GLU A 67 -0.75 10.21 7.81
N GLN A 68 0.35 10.23 8.58
CA GLN A 68 1.57 9.49 8.27
C GLN A 68 1.55 8.04 8.76
N THR A 69 0.83 7.75 9.85
CA THR A 69 0.85 6.44 10.50
C THR A 69 -0.55 5.84 10.53
N PRO A 70 -0.81 4.74 9.80
CA PRO A 70 -2.08 4.04 9.90
C PRO A 70 -2.18 3.30 11.24
N ASN A 71 -3.34 3.45 11.89
CA ASN A 71 -3.57 2.88 13.21
C ASN A 71 -4.36 1.55 13.12
N MET A 72 -3.70 0.46 12.73
CA MET A 72 -4.35 -0.84 12.47
C MET A 72 -3.51 -2.00 13.04
N LYS A 73 -4.15 -2.97 13.69
CA LYS A 73 -3.46 -4.18 14.18
C LYS A 73 -2.96 -5.04 13.01
N PRO A 74 -1.78 -5.68 13.13
CA PRO A 74 -1.33 -6.67 12.17
C PRO A 74 -2.37 -7.79 11.96
N TYR A 75 -2.52 -8.23 10.72
CA TYR A 75 -3.45 -9.25 10.23
C TYR A 75 -4.94 -8.93 10.38
N ALA A 76 -5.29 -7.70 10.73
CA ALA A 76 -6.67 -7.24 10.78
C ALA A 76 -7.33 -7.30 9.38
N PRO A 77 -8.59 -7.76 9.28
CA PRO A 77 -9.33 -7.76 8.03
C PRO A 77 -9.62 -6.32 7.56
N VAL A 78 -9.41 -6.06 6.28
CA VAL A 78 -9.56 -4.72 5.68
C VAL A 78 -10.36 -4.73 4.40
N GLU A 79 -11.03 -3.61 4.13
CA GLU A 79 -11.62 -3.29 2.83
C GLU A 79 -10.82 -2.17 2.16
N LEU A 80 -10.62 -2.30 0.84
CA LEU A 80 -9.99 -1.28 0.00
C LEU A 80 -11.07 -0.47 -0.71
N ILE A 81 -11.08 0.85 -0.48
CA ILE A 81 -12.06 1.76 -1.08
C ILE A 81 -11.62 2.10 -2.49
N ASN A 82 -12.46 1.83 -3.49
CA ASN A 82 -12.21 2.18 -4.89
C ASN A 82 -10.84 1.67 -5.38
N LEU A 83 -10.53 0.40 -5.10
CA LEU A 83 -9.30 -0.24 -5.56
C LEU A 83 -9.22 -0.16 -7.09
N ALA A 84 -8.11 0.34 -7.58
CA ALA A 84 -7.77 0.39 -8.99
C ALA A 84 -6.51 -0.42 -9.24
N TYR A 85 -6.61 -1.38 -10.16
CA TYR A 85 -5.46 -2.06 -10.75
C TYR A 85 -5.02 -1.27 -11.99
N ASP A 86 -3.78 -0.77 -11.98
CA ASP A 86 -3.20 0.02 -13.08
C ASP A 86 -1.77 -0.43 -13.38
N PRO A 87 -1.59 -1.64 -13.96
CA PRO A 87 -0.27 -2.18 -14.21
C PRO A 87 0.48 -1.34 -15.24
N THR A 88 1.80 -1.30 -15.09
CA THR A 88 2.70 -0.67 -16.05
C THR A 88 3.61 -1.71 -16.66
N ALA A 89 3.61 -1.79 -18.00
CA ALA A 89 4.57 -2.58 -18.74
C ALA A 89 5.71 -1.69 -19.22
N SER A 90 6.95 -2.16 -19.09
CA SER A 90 8.10 -1.58 -19.78
C SER A 90 8.78 -2.67 -20.61
N ALA A 91 9.30 -2.28 -21.76
CA ALA A 91 10.12 -3.14 -22.59
C ALA A 91 11.44 -2.43 -22.83
N THR A 92 12.53 -3.09 -22.46
CA THR A 92 13.88 -2.59 -22.71
C THR A 92 14.59 -3.57 -23.63
N SER A 93 15.25 -3.05 -24.66
CA SER A 93 16.13 -3.82 -25.50
C SER A 93 17.58 -3.52 -25.12
N PHE A 94 18.37 -4.58 -24.93
CA PHE A 94 19.82 -4.45 -24.75
C PHE A 94 20.51 -5.56 -25.55
N ASN A 95 21.47 -5.17 -26.39
CA ASN A 95 22.18 -6.08 -27.32
C ASN A 95 21.23 -6.98 -28.14
N GLY A 96 20.16 -6.42 -28.69
CA GLY A 96 19.20 -7.15 -29.54
C GLY A 96 18.23 -8.08 -28.79
N ASN A 97 18.36 -8.24 -27.47
CA ASN A 97 17.42 -9.01 -26.66
C ASN A 97 16.38 -8.07 -26.03
N ALA A 98 15.11 -8.31 -26.34
CA ALA A 98 14.00 -7.59 -25.71
C ALA A 98 13.61 -8.28 -24.39
N ARG A 99 13.57 -7.51 -23.30
CA ARG A 99 13.01 -7.95 -22.01
C ARG A 99 11.85 -7.04 -21.63
N GLY A 100 10.69 -7.65 -21.44
CA GLY A 100 9.51 -6.98 -20.92
C GLY A 100 9.36 -7.23 -19.42
N THR A 101 8.99 -6.20 -18.67
CA THR A 101 8.61 -6.31 -17.26
C THR A 101 7.21 -5.74 -17.10
N LEU A 102 6.31 -6.53 -16.52
CA LEU A 102 5.01 -6.05 -16.04
C LEU A 102 5.12 -5.79 -14.55
N VAL A 103 4.79 -4.57 -14.14
CA VAL A 103 4.74 -4.17 -12.73
C VAL A 103 3.28 -3.99 -12.35
N ASP A 104 2.80 -4.85 -11.46
CA ASP A 104 1.48 -4.71 -10.84
C ASP A 104 1.46 -3.44 -10.01
N ARG A 105 0.45 -2.59 -10.21
CA ARG A 105 0.21 -1.42 -9.35
C ARG A 105 -1.23 -1.41 -8.89
N PHE A 106 -1.41 -1.40 -7.59
CA PHE A 106 -2.69 -1.23 -6.95
C PHE A 106 -2.71 0.13 -6.26
N ASN A 107 -3.74 0.91 -6.53
CA ASN A 107 -3.98 2.19 -5.87
C ASN A 107 -5.39 2.17 -5.33
N CYS A 108 -5.63 2.76 -4.17
CA CYS A 108 -6.98 2.90 -3.64
C CYS A 108 -7.16 4.28 -3.01
N GLU A 109 -8.41 4.66 -2.77
CA GLU A 109 -8.73 5.94 -2.12
C GLU A 109 -8.52 5.85 -0.61
N GLY A 110 -8.68 4.67 -0.03
CA GLY A 110 -8.45 4.44 1.39
C GLY A 110 -8.51 2.97 1.76
N VAL A 111 -8.06 2.69 2.98
CA VAL A 111 -8.12 1.38 3.62
C VAL A 111 -8.99 1.50 4.86
N LYS A 112 -10.01 0.65 4.97
CA LYS A 112 -10.90 0.58 6.13
C LYS A 112 -10.74 -0.75 6.82
N LEU A 113 -10.80 -0.76 8.14
CA LEU A 113 -10.96 -2.00 8.91
C LEU A 113 -12.38 -2.53 8.70
N VAL A 114 -12.51 -3.84 8.58
CA VAL A 114 -13.82 -4.51 8.63
C VAL A 114 -14.40 -4.41 10.05
N ASN A 115 -13.55 -4.63 11.07
CA ASN A 115 -13.94 -4.51 12.46
C ASN A 115 -13.30 -3.27 13.10
N PRO A 116 -14.10 -2.35 13.67
CA PRO A 116 -13.57 -1.15 14.35
C PRO A 116 -12.68 -1.45 15.56
N SER A 117 -12.82 -2.61 16.19
CA SER A 117 -12.02 -3.04 17.35
C SER A 117 -10.57 -3.42 17.00
N ASP A 118 -10.24 -3.50 15.71
CA ASP A 118 -8.91 -3.86 15.21
C ASP A 118 -7.95 -2.66 15.07
N VAL A 119 -8.35 -1.52 15.63
CA VAL A 119 -7.48 -0.36 15.80
C VAL A 119 -6.46 -0.63 16.91
N LEU A 120 -5.21 -0.20 16.71
CA LEU A 120 -4.19 -0.19 17.76
C LEU A 120 -4.52 0.94 18.75
N ALA A 121 -5.03 0.59 19.93
CA ALA A 121 -5.25 1.53 21.03
C ALA A 121 -4.37 1.13 22.22
N ASN A 122 -3.78 2.11 22.90
CA ASN A 122 -3.19 1.87 24.22
C ASN A 122 -4.32 1.65 25.25
N GLU A 123 -3.96 1.23 26.47
CA GLU A 123 -4.91 1.01 27.58
C GLU A 123 -5.73 2.26 27.96
N ASN A 124 -5.38 3.44 27.43
CA ASN A 124 -6.06 4.73 27.65
C ASN A 124 -6.89 5.21 26.43
N GLY A 125 -7.01 4.42 25.36
CA GLY A 125 -7.84 4.74 24.19
C GLY A 125 -7.19 5.69 23.15
N GLU A 126 -5.90 5.98 23.26
CA GLU A 126 -5.15 6.81 22.31
C GLU A 126 -4.47 5.97 21.22
N LYS A 127 -4.29 6.57 20.02
CA LYS A 127 -3.63 5.94 18.87
C LYS A 127 -2.17 5.60 19.22
N MET A 128 -1.76 4.33 19.13
CA MET A 128 -0.35 3.96 19.29
C MET A 128 0.41 4.04 17.96
N GLU A 129 1.58 4.68 17.98
CA GLU A 129 2.51 4.63 16.86
C GLU A 129 3.22 3.27 16.80
N HIS A 130 3.41 2.75 15.58
CA HIS A 130 4.19 1.54 15.35
C HIS A 130 5.65 1.77 15.77
N LYS A 131 6.06 1.19 16.90
CA LYS A 131 7.48 0.98 17.20
C LYS A 131 8.00 -0.07 16.21
N LYS A 132 8.94 0.30 15.34
CA LYS A 132 9.68 -0.65 14.51
C LYS A 132 10.40 -1.62 15.45
N GLU A 133 9.91 -2.84 15.59
CA GLU A 133 10.69 -3.91 16.20
C GLU A 133 11.80 -4.29 15.21
N GLU A 134 13.04 -3.99 15.59
CA GLU A 134 14.22 -4.56 14.96
C GLU A 134 14.20 -6.08 15.15
N VAL A 135 13.88 -6.80 14.08
CA VAL A 135 14.07 -8.25 14.04
C VAL A 135 15.58 -8.51 14.08
N LYS A 136 16.11 -8.81 15.27
CA LYS A 136 17.45 -9.41 15.40
C LYS A 136 17.44 -10.76 14.69
N ALA A 137 18.19 -10.84 13.60
CA ALA A 137 18.45 -12.11 12.92
C ALA A 137 19.06 -13.11 13.92
N PRO A 138 18.65 -14.40 13.89
CA PRO A 138 19.31 -15.41 14.70
C PRO A 138 20.74 -15.59 14.19
N ASN A 139 21.71 -15.41 15.10
CA ASN A 139 23.12 -15.74 14.83
C ASN A 139 23.21 -17.20 14.40
N LYS A 140 23.78 -17.43 13.22
CA LYS A 140 24.28 -18.74 12.77
C LYS A 140 25.74 -18.88 13.17
#